data_AF-A0A4S4M0Q2-F1
#
_entry.id   AF-A0A4S4M0Q2-F1
#
_cell.length_a   1.000
_cell.length_b   1.000
_cell.length_c   1.000
_cell.angle_alpha   90.00
_cell.angle_beta   90.00
_cell.angle_gamma   90.00
#
_symmetry.space_group_name_H-M   'P 1'
#
loop_
_entity.id
_entity.type
_entity.pdbx_description
1 polymer ?
#
loop_
_entity_poly.entity_id
_entity_poly.type
_entity_poly.pdbx_seq_one_letter_code
_entity_poly.pdbx_strand_id
1 'polypeptide(L)'
;MSYNIFGKAAETVDFGGEADYAGYEWFKDPPPQRPEPPPAPAPAPPPLPSVIEQNEMFDYALKAAPNVLYGRFKQYGQLGVLGWCSEFSEMIDSIKTLGLQGNMFVSTRTQALRTCEEILRLDLDIKMQIIIIHLSAQIARLRRFLDAERQWNDYPIPDFPMDPQAYGR
;
A
#
# COMPACT_ATOMS: atom_id res chain seq x y z
N MET A 1 -65.89 8.24 15.38
CA MET A 1 -64.94 9.37 15.36
C MET A 1 -63.92 9.10 16.45
N SER A 2 -62.66 8.82 16.09
CA SER A 2 -61.57 8.63 17.05
C SER A 2 -60.55 9.73 16.83
N TYR A 3 -60.23 10.49 17.88
CA TYR A 3 -59.27 11.60 17.87
C TYR A 3 -57.99 11.17 18.59
N ASN A 4 -56.82 11.51 18.02
CA ASN A 4 -55.54 11.36 18.70
C ASN A 4 -55.23 12.59 19.59
N ILE A 5 -54.43 12.34 20.63
CA ILE A 5 -54.20 13.11 21.87
C ILE A 5 -53.69 14.58 21.72
N PHE A 6 -53.49 15.10 20.51
CA PHE A 6 -52.96 16.46 20.28
C PHE A 6 -53.84 17.40 19.43
N GLY A 7 -55.13 17.11 19.23
CA GLY A 7 -56.11 18.11 18.78
C GLY A 7 -55.90 18.73 17.39
N LYS A 8 -54.93 18.27 16.58
CA LYS A 8 -54.83 18.60 15.16
C LYS A 8 -55.70 17.64 14.36
N ALA A 9 -56.54 18.20 13.48
CA ALA A 9 -57.21 17.42 12.45
C ALA A 9 -56.13 16.64 11.67
N ALA A 10 -56.29 15.32 11.57
CA ALA A 10 -55.47 14.55 10.65
C ALA A 10 -55.81 15.04 9.24
N GLU A 11 -54.92 15.82 8.63
CA GLU A 11 -54.96 16.06 7.19
C GLU A 11 -54.68 14.73 6.50
N THR A 12 -55.74 13.95 6.28
CA THR A 12 -55.73 12.90 5.29
C THR A 12 -55.66 13.58 3.94
N VAL A 13 -54.46 13.61 3.36
CA VAL A 13 -54.30 13.94 1.94
C VAL A 13 -54.99 12.82 1.17
N ASP A 14 -56.23 13.08 0.78
CA ASP A 14 -56.99 12.25 -0.15
C ASP A 14 -56.30 12.33 -1.52
N PHE A 15 -55.40 11.40 -1.80
CA PHE A 15 -54.87 11.17 -3.15
C PHE A 15 -55.93 10.42 -3.98
N GLY A 16 -57.13 11.00 -4.03
CA GLY A 16 -58.25 10.57 -4.85
C GLY A 16 -58.04 11.03 -6.29
N GLY A 17 -57.29 10.25 -7.05
CA GLY A 17 -57.11 10.43 -8.48
C GLY A 17 -56.13 9.41 -8.98
N GLU A 18 -56.62 8.30 -9.56
CA GLU A 18 -55.78 7.39 -10.33
C GLU A 18 -55.07 8.24 -11.39
N ALA A 19 -53.74 8.37 -11.27
CA ALA A 19 -52.96 9.04 -12.28
C ALA A 19 -53.18 8.28 -13.59
N ASP A 20 -53.77 8.94 -14.58
CA ASP A 20 -54.06 8.32 -15.87
C ASP A 20 -52.74 8.06 -16.61
N TYR A 21 -52.24 6.83 -16.49
CA TYR A 21 -51.04 6.36 -17.19
C TYR A 21 -51.35 5.87 -18.61
N ALA A 22 -52.58 6.05 -19.14
CA ALA A 22 -53.00 5.53 -20.45
C ALA A 22 -52.25 6.11 -21.67
N GLY A 23 -51.29 7.03 -21.46
CA GLY A 23 -50.39 7.54 -22.50
C GLY A 23 -48.90 7.47 -22.18
N TYR A 24 -48.50 6.92 -21.02
CA TYR A 24 -47.09 6.81 -20.64
C TYR A 24 -46.51 5.46 -21.05
N GLU A 25 -46.00 5.38 -22.28
CA GLU A 25 -45.34 4.18 -22.81
C GLU A 25 -43.82 4.29 -22.67
N TRP A 26 -43.31 3.89 -21.51
CA TRP A 26 -41.88 3.82 -21.26
C TRP A 26 -41.28 2.64 -22.05
N PHE A 27 -40.13 2.88 -22.72
CA PHE A 27 -39.33 1.85 -23.41
C PHE A 27 -39.94 1.23 -24.68
N LYS A 28 -40.86 1.90 -25.37
CA LYS A 28 -41.39 1.41 -26.66
C LYS A 28 -40.36 1.42 -27.79
N ASP A 29 -39.54 2.47 -27.84
CA ASP A 29 -38.48 2.58 -28.84
C ASP A 29 -37.23 1.84 -28.36
N PRO A 30 -36.68 0.90 -29.15
CA PRO A 30 -35.39 0.33 -28.84
C PRO A 30 -34.36 1.47 -28.75
N PRO A 31 -33.44 1.43 -27.77
CA PRO A 31 -32.41 2.45 -27.67
C PRO A 31 -31.69 2.58 -29.02
N PRO A 32 -31.32 3.81 -29.43
CA PRO A 32 -30.62 4.02 -30.69
C PRO A 32 -29.40 3.10 -30.75
N GLN A 33 -29.13 2.53 -31.94
CA GLN A 33 -27.99 1.65 -32.13
C GLN A 33 -26.74 2.35 -31.59
N ARG A 34 -26.17 1.75 -30.54
CA ARG A 34 -24.93 2.24 -29.95
C ARG A 34 -23.88 2.23 -31.08
N PRO A 35 -23.19 3.35 -31.35
CA PRO A 35 -22.08 3.34 -32.30
C PRO A 35 -21.14 2.20 -31.92
N GLU A 36 -20.65 1.47 -32.92
CA GLU A 36 -19.74 0.35 -32.68
C GLU A 36 -18.61 0.84 -31.77
N PRO A 37 -18.38 0.16 -30.63
CA PRO A 37 -17.29 0.54 -29.76
C PRO A 37 -15.99 0.50 -30.58
N PRO A 38 -15.08 1.47 -30.39
CA PRO A 38 -13.81 1.46 -31.09
C PRO A 38 -13.12 0.09 -30.91
N PRO A 39 -12.38 -0.40 -31.91
CA PRO A 39 -11.68 -1.67 -31.82
C PRO A 39 -10.89 -1.75 -30.52
N ALA A 40 -11.05 -2.85 -29.79
CA ALA A 40 -10.31 -3.04 -28.54
C ALA A 40 -8.79 -2.90 -28.85
N PRO A 41 -8.04 -2.16 -28.03
CA PRO A 41 -6.60 -2.06 -28.21
C PRO A 41 -5.99 -3.47 -28.19
N ALA A 42 -5.04 -3.72 -29.10
CA ALA A 42 -4.34 -5.00 -29.17
C ALA A 42 -3.72 -5.33 -27.80
N PRO A 43 -3.76 -6.61 -27.37
CA PRO A 43 -3.13 -7.00 -26.11
C PRO A 43 -1.64 -6.65 -26.14
N ALA A 44 -1.15 -6.12 -25.01
CA ALA A 44 0.26 -5.80 -24.88
C ALA A 44 1.10 -7.09 -25.07
N PRO A 45 2.28 -7.00 -25.74
CA PRO A 45 3.17 -8.14 -25.86
C PRO A 45 3.58 -8.64 -24.47
N PRO A 46 3.78 -9.95 -24.29
CA PRO A 46 4.24 -10.49 -23.01
C PRO A 46 5.61 -9.91 -22.63
N PRO A 47 5.90 -9.78 -21.32
CA PRO A 47 7.20 -9.31 -20.86
C PRO A 47 8.33 -10.21 -21.34
N LEU A 48 9.51 -9.63 -21.54
CA LEU A 48 10.71 -10.38 -21.93
C LEU A 48 11.07 -11.42 -20.84
N PRO A 49 11.60 -12.60 -21.19
CA PRO A 49 11.99 -13.62 -20.22
C PRO A 49 12.97 -13.09 -19.15
N SER A 50 13.92 -12.25 -19.55
CA SER A 50 14.88 -11.62 -18.62
C SER A 50 14.22 -10.72 -17.57
N VAL A 51 13.08 -10.08 -17.91
CA VAL A 51 12.32 -9.27 -16.96
C VAL A 51 11.60 -10.16 -15.95
N ILE A 52 11.08 -11.31 -16.41
CA ILE A 52 10.43 -12.29 -15.53
C ILE A 52 11.46 -12.82 -14.52
N GLU A 53 12.61 -13.30 -15.00
CA GLU A 53 13.69 -13.82 -14.16
C GLU A 53 14.19 -12.78 -13.14
N GLN A 54 14.34 -11.51 -13.54
CA GLN A 54 14.73 -10.44 -12.61
C GLN A 54 13.69 -10.23 -11.50
N ASN A 55 12.40 -10.22 -11.84
CA ASN A 55 11.34 -10.07 -10.85
C ASN A 55 11.30 -11.27 -9.89
N GLU A 56 11.47 -12.50 -10.39
CA GLU A 56 11.54 -13.71 -9.57
C GLU A 56 12.75 -13.69 -8.62
N MET A 57 13.91 -13.23 -9.10
CA MET A 57 15.11 -13.07 -8.28
C MET A 57 14.88 -12.06 -7.15
N PHE A 58 14.25 -10.91 -7.43
CA PHE A 58 13.90 -9.95 -6.38
C PHE A 58 12.87 -10.52 -5.40
N ASP A 59 11.84 -11.19 -5.89
CA ASP A 59 10.82 -11.81 -5.02
C ASP A 59 11.45 -12.82 -4.05
N TYR A 60 12.36 -13.67 -4.54
CA TYR A 60 13.13 -14.59 -3.70
C TYR A 60 14.01 -13.85 -2.67
N ALA A 61 14.80 -12.87 -3.13
CA ALA A 61 15.69 -12.10 -2.27
C ALA A 61 14.92 -11.34 -1.16
N LEU A 62 13.79 -10.74 -1.52
CA LEU A 62 12.91 -10.01 -0.60
C LEU A 62 12.30 -10.95 0.45
N LYS A 63 11.85 -12.15 0.07
CA LYS A 63 11.35 -13.16 1.02
C LYS A 63 12.43 -13.64 1.99
N ALA A 64 13.68 -13.73 1.55
CA ALA A 64 14.79 -14.14 2.38
C ALA A 64 15.32 -13.01 3.29
N ALA A 65 15.18 -11.75 2.87
CA ALA A 65 15.77 -10.57 3.50
C ALA A 65 15.56 -10.47 5.03
N PRO A 66 14.34 -10.65 5.60
CA PRO A 66 14.14 -10.55 7.05
C PRO A 66 14.91 -11.63 7.82
N ASN A 67 14.94 -12.86 7.29
CA ASN A 67 15.66 -13.97 7.91
C ASN A 67 17.18 -13.77 7.85
N VAL A 68 17.68 -13.25 6.72
CA VAL A 68 19.10 -12.92 6.56
C VAL A 68 19.50 -11.81 7.54
N LEU A 69 18.72 -10.73 7.63
CA LEU A 69 18.96 -9.66 8.60
C LEU A 69 19.00 -10.20 10.04
N TYR A 70 18.01 -11.00 10.41
CA TYR A 70 17.97 -11.60 11.75
C TYR A 70 19.16 -12.54 12.01
N GLY A 71 19.57 -13.32 11.02
CA GLY A 71 20.77 -14.15 11.08
C GLY A 71 22.05 -13.34 11.28
N ARG A 72 22.21 -12.25 10.52
CA ARG A 72 23.34 -11.31 10.66
C ARG A 72 23.36 -10.66 12.04
N PHE A 73 22.20 -10.27 12.56
CA PHE A 73 22.08 -9.75 13.91
C PHE A 73 22.50 -10.78 14.97
N LYS A 74 22.07 -12.05 14.83
CA LYS A 74 22.51 -13.11 15.76
C LYS A 74 24.01 -13.37 15.72
N GLN A 75 24.64 -13.28 14.55
CA GLN A 75 26.05 -13.59 14.38
C GLN A 75 26.98 -12.45 14.79
N TYR A 76 26.62 -11.21 14.44
CA TYR A 76 27.51 -10.05 14.57
C TYR A 76 26.89 -8.90 15.39
N GLY A 77 25.73 -9.13 16.02
CA GLY A 77 25.00 -8.11 16.75
C GLY A 77 24.59 -6.94 15.85
N GLN A 78 24.68 -5.74 16.42
CA GLN A 78 24.27 -4.51 15.74
C GLN A 78 25.16 -4.15 14.55
N LEU A 79 26.43 -4.55 14.56
CA LEU A 79 27.33 -4.36 13.40
C LEU A 79 26.89 -5.20 12.20
N GLY A 80 26.30 -6.38 12.45
CA GLY A 80 25.70 -7.21 11.41
C GLY A 80 24.52 -6.52 10.72
N VAL A 81 23.69 -5.81 11.48
CA VAL A 81 22.59 -4.99 10.95
C VAL A 81 23.13 -3.86 10.08
N LEU A 82 24.18 -3.17 10.54
CA LEU A 82 24.81 -2.09 9.78
C LEU A 82 25.40 -2.58 8.45
N GLY A 83 26.13 -3.70 8.46
CA GLY A 83 26.68 -4.30 7.24
C GLY A 83 25.57 -4.72 6.27
N TRP A 84 24.52 -5.36 6.78
CA TRP A 84 23.36 -5.75 5.98
C TRP A 84 22.63 -4.55 5.36
N CYS A 85 22.56 -3.39 6.05
CA CYS A 85 21.95 -2.19 5.49
C CYS A 85 22.65 -1.72 4.19
N SER A 86 23.96 -1.97 4.03
CA SER A 86 24.69 -1.69 2.79
C SER A 86 24.19 -2.57 1.64
N GLU A 87 24.13 -3.89 1.86
CA GLU A 87 23.61 -4.86 0.87
C GLU A 87 22.15 -4.54 0.52
N PHE A 88 21.34 -4.19 1.52
CA PHE A 88 19.93 -3.83 1.34
C PHE A 88 19.78 -2.53 0.53
N SER A 89 20.65 -1.54 0.72
CA SER A 89 20.64 -0.29 -0.05
C SER A 89 20.89 -0.54 -1.55
N GLU A 90 21.82 -1.42 -1.90
CA GLU A 90 22.09 -1.79 -3.30
C GLU A 90 20.89 -2.52 -3.93
N MET A 91 20.24 -3.39 -3.16
CA MET A 91 19.00 -4.04 -3.61
C MET A 91 17.89 -3.00 -3.84
N ILE A 92 17.74 -2.00 -2.97
CA ILE A 92 16.78 -0.90 -3.15
C ILE A 92 17.05 -0.17 -4.46
N ASP A 93 18.29 0.20 -4.76
CA ASP A 93 18.62 0.91 -6.02
C ASP A 93 18.31 0.07 -7.27
N SER A 94 18.56 -1.23 -7.18
CA SER A 94 18.27 -2.16 -8.28
C SER A 94 16.75 -2.32 -8.49
N ILE A 95 15.97 -2.45 -7.40
CA ILE A 95 14.50 -2.46 -7.43
C ILE A 95 13.95 -1.14 -8.00
N LYS A 96 14.53 0.00 -7.61
CA LYS A 96 14.14 1.31 -8.14
C LYS A 96 14.38 1.42 -9.63
N THR A 97 15.54 0.94 -10.10
CA THR A 97 15.88 0.92 -11.51
C THR A 97 14.87 0.08 -12.31
N LEU A 98 14.54 -1.12 -11.81
CA LEU A 98 13.52 -1.98 -12.42
C LEU A 98 12.15 -1.29 -12.50
N GLY A 99 11.75 -0.60 -11.43
CA GLY A 99 10.47 0.13 -11.39
C GLY A 99 10.44 1.33 -12.32
N LEU A 100 11.53 2.11 -12.41
CA LEU A 100 11.66 3.25 -13.31
C LEU A 100 11.61 2.84 -14.79
N GLN A 101 12.08 1.63 -15.11
CA GLN A 101 11.99 1.05 -16.45
C GLN A 101 10.59 0.54 -16.80
N GLY A 102 9.64 0.55 -15.85
CA GLY A 102 8.30 -0.02 -16.03
C GLY A 102 8.26 -1.56 -16.03
N ASN A 103 9.36 -2.20 -15.64
CA ASN A 103 9.54 -3.66 -15.68
C ASN A 103 9.17 -4.35 -14.35
N MET A 104 8.79 -3.59 -13.33
CA MET A 104 8.44 -4.13 -12.02
C MET A 104 7.03 -4.75 -12.02
N PHE A 105 6.93 -5.99 -11.57
CA PHE A 105 5.64 -6.66 -11.40
C PHE A 105 4.93 -6.21 -10.11
N VAL A 106 3.60 -6.28 -10.13
CA VAL A 106 2.76 -5.97 -8.97
C VAL A 106 3.06 -6.92 -7.80
N SER A 107 3.36 -8.19 -8.09
CA SER A 107 3.80 -9.17 -7.10
C SER A 107 5.09 -8.72 -6.40
N THR A 108 6.10 -8.33 -7.18
CA THR A 108 7.39 -7.83 -6.66
C THR A 108 7.21 -6.59 -5.79
N ARG A 109 6.40 -5.62 -6.24
CA ARG A 109 6.07 -4.40 -5.47
C ARG A 109 5.40 -4.74 -4.13
N THR A 110 4.43 -5.65 -4.18
CA THR A 110 3.67 -6.09 -2.98
C THR A 110 4.58 -6.83 -2.01
N GLN A 111 5.43 -7.74 -2.52
CA GLN A 111 6.40 -8.47 -1.70
C GLN A 111 7.43 -7.51 -1.08
N ALA A 112 7.89 -6.50 -1.81
CA ALA A 112 8.83 -5.51 -1.28
C ALA A 112 8.21 -4.68 -0.13
N LEU A 113 6.96 -4.23 -0.27
CA LEU A 113 6.23 -3.55 0.81
C LEU A 113 6.03 -4.45 2.03
N ARG A 114 5.64 -5.72 1.80
CA ARG A 114 5.50 -6.71 2.87
C ARG A 114 6.82 -6.96 3.60
N THR A 115 7.92 -7.06 2.85
CA THR A 115 9.26 -7.26 3.41
C THR A 115 9.66 -6.09 4.32
N CYS A 116 9.34 -4.84 3.92
CA CYS A 116 9.53 -3.67 4.78
C CYS A 116 8.77 -3.77 6.11
N GLU A 117 7.52 -4.24 6.08
CA GLU A 117 6.73 -4.48 7.29
C GLU A 117 7.32 -5.60 8.16
N GLU A 118 7.75 -6.70 7.55
CA GLU A 118 8.36 -7.83 8.25
C GLU A 118 9.68 -7.44 8.94
N ILE A 119 10.53 -6.64 8.27
CA ILE A 119 11.78 -6.13 8.85
C ILE A 119 11.50 -5.26 10.08
N LEU A 120 10.51 -4.36 10.02
CA LEU A 120 10.18 -3.48 11.15
C LEU A 120 9.55 -4.23 12.33
N ARG A 121 8.96 -5.40 12.09
CA ARG A 121 8.42 -6.28 13.14
C ARG A 121 9.47 -7.17 13.79
N LEU A 122 10.70 -7.21 13.27
CA LEU A 122 11.77 -7.99 13.89
C LEU A 122 12.15 -7.37 15.23
N ASP A 123 12.15 -8.21 16.27
CA ASP A 123 12.65 -7.84 17.59
C ASP A 123 14.18 -7.88 17.58
N LEU A 124 14.79 -6.76 17.22
CA LEU A 124 16.23 -6.55 17.20
C LEU A 124 16.62 -5.64 18.37
N ASP A 125 17.30 -6.18 19.38
CA ASP A 125 17.83 -5.41 20.53
C ASP A 125 19.04 -4.55 20.11
N ILE A 126 18.73 -3.45 19.41
CA ILE A 126 19.70 -2.48 18.89
C ILE A 126 19.81 -1.30 19.86
N LYS A 127 20.90 -1.27 20.64
CA LYS A 127 21.25 -0.19 21.56
C LYS A 127 21.69 1.09 20.85
N MET A 128 22.38 0.98 19.72
CA MET A 128 22.84 2.14 18.96
C MET A 128 21.71 2.73 18.11
N GLN A 129 21.08 3.78 18.62
CA GLN A 129 19.95 4.49 17.97
C GLN A 129 20.25 4.93 16.53
N ILE A 130 21.52 5.25 16.21
CA ILE A 130 21.92 5.61 14.84
C ILE A 130 21.69 4.47 13.83
N ILE A 131 21.83 3.21 14.26
CA ILE A 131 21.57 2.05 13.41
C ILE A 131 20.07 1.89 13.17
N ILE A 132 19.24 2.10 14.20
CA ILE A 132 17.78 2.08 14.07
C ILE A 132 17.33 3.15 13.07
N ILE A 133 17.84 4.37 13.20
CA ILE A 133 17.56 5.47 12.26
C ILE A 133 18.00 5.08 10.84
N HIS A 134 19.21 4.53 10.69
CA HIS A 134 19.73 4.17 9.38
C HIS A 134 18.88 3.08 8.70
N LEU A 135 18.57 2.00 9.42
CA LEU A 135 17.70 0.93 8.94
C LEU A 135 16.31 1.48 8.54
N SER A 136 15.71 2.30 9.41
CA SER A 136 14.40 2.92 9.16
C SER A 136 14.44 3.84 7.94
N ALA A 137 15.53 4.58 7.73
CA ALA A 137 15.71 5.44 6.56
C ALA A 137 15.79 4.63 5.25
N GLN A 138 16.44 3.46 5.24
CA GLN A 138 16.45 2.58 4.06
C GLN A 138 15.05 2.04 3.75
N ILE A 139 14.33 1.61 4.77
CA ILE A 139 12.95 1.12 4.64
C ILE A 139 12.02 2.23 4.14
N ALA A 140 12.12 3.43 4.70
CA ALA A 140 11.35 4.60 4.28
C ALA A 140 11.65 4.98 2.83
N ARG A 141 12.91 4.92 2.41
CA ARG A 141 13.34 5.18 1.02
C ARG A 141 12.71 4.20 0.04
N LEU A 142 12.67 2.91 0.39
CA LEU A 142 12.01 1.89 -0.45
C LEU A 142 10.50 2.09 -0.47
N ARG A 143 9.86 2.24 0.70
CA ARG A 143 8.40 2.46 0.81
C ARG A 143 7.94 3.68 0.03
N ARG A 144 8.61 4.81 0.17
CA ARG A 144 8.27 6.05 -0.56
C ARG A 144 8.36 5.89 -2.08
N PHE A 145 9.30 5.06 -2.56
CA PHE A 145 9.37 4.75 -3.99
C PHE A 145 8.22 3.83 -4.43
N LEU A 146 7.93 2.81 -3.63
CA LEU A 146 6.89 1.83 -3.94
C LEU A 146 5.48 2.35 -3.70
N ASP A 147 5.29 3.37 -2.87
CA ASP A 147 3.99 3.96 -2.55
C ASP A 147 4.26 5.38 -2.02
N ALA A 148 4.08 6.38 -2.91
CA ALA A 148 4.46 7.75 -2.61
C ALA A 148 3.37 8.53 -1.85
N GLU A 149 2.11 8.05 -1.90
CA GLU A 149 0.95 8.79 -1.38
C GLU A 149 0.60 8.42 0.04
N ARG A 150 0.80 7.16 0.43
CA ARG A 150 0.50 6.72 1.79
C ARG A 150 1.48 7.39 2.78
N GLN A 151 1.14 7.34 4.06
CA GLN A 151 2.02 7.81 5.13
C GLN A 151 2.23 6.66 6.11
N TRP A 152 3.45 6.52 6.62
CA TRP A 152 3.87 5.41 7.47
C TRP A 152 4.33 5.97 8.80
N ASN A 153 3.70 5.48 9.86
CA ASN A 153 3.94 5.91 11.23
C ASN A 153 4.40 4.74 12.13
N ASP A 154 4.79 3.62 11.52
CA ASP A 154 5.21 2.37 12.17
C ASP A 154 6.74 2.26 12.36
N TYR A 155 7.48 3.35 12.12
CA TYR A 155 8.92 3.38 12.35
C TYR A 155 9.25 3.47 13.85
N PRO A 156 10.31 2.79 14.33
CA PRO A 156 10.78 2.93 15.69
C PRO A 156 11.13 4.38 16.01
N ILE A 157 10.65 4.88 17.14
CA ILE A 157 10.97 6.22 17.63
C ILE A 157 12.31 6.15 18.37
N PRO A 158 13.34 6.87 17.91
CA PRO A 158 14.63 6.86 18.58
C PRO A 158 14.53 7.49 19.98
N ASP A 159 15.06 6.79 20.99
CA ASP A 159 15.18 7.31 22.36
C ASP A 159 16.51 8.07 22.48
N PHE A 160 16.53 9.30 21.97
CA PHE A 160 17.64 10.22 22.24
C PHE A 160 17.36 10.95 23.55
N PRO A 161 18.34 11.06 24.45
CA PRO A 161 18.23 11.99 25.55
C PRO A 161 18.24 13.42 24.97
N MET A 162 17.04 13.98 24.80
CA MET A 162 16.84 15.33 24.27
C MET A 162 17.17 16.40 25.31
N ASP A 163 17.44 16.01 26.56
CA ASP A 163 17.73 16.92 27.65
C ASP A 163 19.19 16.75 28.15
N PRO A 164 20.10 17.66 27.78
CA PRO A 164 21.47 17.70 28.30
C PRO A 164 21.53 17.87 29.83
N GLN A 165 20.47 18.37 30.46
CA GLN A 165 20.40 18.58 31.91
C GLN A 165 19.98 17.31 32.67
N ALA A 166 19.38 16.32 32.00
CA ALA A 166 18.92 15.07 32.64
C ALA A 166 20.06 14.14 33.09
N TYR A 167 21.29 14.35 32.59
CA TYR A 167 22.51 13.64 33.06
C TYR A 167 23.24 14.37 34.19
N GLY A 168 22.72 15.50 34.66
CA GLY A 168 23.31 16.30 35.72
C GLY A 168 22.62 16.14 37.07
N ARG A 169 22.79 14.97 37.72
CA ARG A 169 22.90 14.81 39.18
C ARG A 169 23.23 13.37 39.58
#